data_AF-A0A369PXQ4-F1
#
_entry.id   AF-A0A369PXQ4-F1
#
_cell.length_a   1.000
_cell.length_b   1.000
_cell.length_c   1.000
_cell.angle_alpha   90.00
_cell.angle_beta   90.00
_cell.angle_gamma   90.00
#
_symmetry.space_group_name_H-M   'P 1'
#
loop_
_entity.id
_entity.type
_entity.pdbx_description
1 polymer ?
#
loop_
_entity_poly.entity_id
_entity_poly.type
_entity_poly.pdbx_seq_one_letter_code
_entity_poly.pdbx_strand_id
1 'polypeptide(L)'
;MVDQEKKYMAKRNKQTNPIKNWIDNDSILTSVLVEIQNMNISIEEQAEAAFHKLCEMYRLPKMPANINEYDEDELESEDTSVYQELGLLKFLEPNDDLRGLVLVAVYNTLNKITINLDEVYRKAGVSIHALICYKGENSRVNISFLSDSESWFDSECVMCLKGE
;
A
#
# COMPACT_ATOMS: atom_id res chain seq x y z
N MET A 1 -24.31 24.08 33.48
CA MET A 1 -22.99 24.45 32.92
C MET A 1 -22.11 23.23 32.65
N VAL A 2 -22.05 22.24 33.55
CA VAL A 2 -21.21 21.03 33.39
C VAL A 2 -21.60 20.16 32.17
N ASP A 3 -22.88 20.14 31.76
CA ASP A 3 -23.34 19.28 30.66
C ASP A 3 -23.09 19.85 29.25
N GLN A 4 -22.90 21.18 29.14
CA GLN A 4 -22.48 21.77 27.86
C GLN A 4 -21.00 21.51 27.62
N GLU A 5 -20.13 21.61 28.65
CA GLU A 5 -18.71 21.28 28.52
C GLU A 5 -18.49 19.80 28.18
N LYS A 6 -19.28 18.88 28.72
CA LYS A 6 -19.25 17.46 28.31
C LYS A 6 -19.71 17.25 26.86
N LYS A 7 -20.71 18.00 26.38
CA LYS A 7 -21.12 18.01 24.97
C LYS A 7 -20.09 18.67 24.04
N TYR A 8 -19.34 19.66 24.50
CA TYR A 8 -18.25 20.29 23.75
C TYR A 8 -16.99 19.41 23.71
N MET A 9 -16.71 18.64 24.78
CA MET A 9 -15.63 17.65 24.82
C MET A 9 -15.95 16.40 23.98
N ALA A 10 -17.23 15.98 23.91
CA ALA A 10 -17.69 14.89 23.04
C ALA A 10 -17.75 15.27 21.55
N LYS A 11 -17.59 16.57 21.21
CA LYS A 11 -17.53 17.07 19.83
C LYS A 11 -16.10 17.22 19.30
N ARG A 12 -15.14 16.56 19.96
CA ARG A 12 -13.77 16.32 19.50
C ARG A 12 -13.59 14.91 18.92
N ASN A 13 -14.60 14.33 18.28
CA ASN A 13 -14.35 13.34 17.23
C ASN A 13 -13.85 14.10 15.98
N LYS A 14 -12.65 14.66 16.10
CA LYS A 14 -11.83 15.01 14.95
C LYS A 14 -11.54 13.65 14.33
N GLN A 15 -12.13 13.34 13.17
CA GLN A 15 -11.71 12.17 12.39
C GLN A 15 -10.21 12.32 12.19
N THR A 16 -9.45 11.63 13.03
CA THR A 16 -8.00 11.62 12.98
C THR A 16 -7.64 10.81 11.75
N ASN A 17 -6.96 11.44 10.79
CA ASN A 17 -6.39 10.72 9.65
C ASN A 17 -5.57 9.55 10.21
N PRO A 18 -5.89 8.28 9.85
CA PRO A 18 -5.30 7.11 10.47
C PRO A 18 -3.78 7.03 10.25
N ILE A 19 -3.30 7.41 9.07
CA ILE A 19 -1.87 7.49 8.76
C ILE A 19 -1.18 8.54 9.62
N LYS A 20 -1.79 9.73 9.74
CA LYS A 20 -1.25 10.77 10.64
C LYS A 20 -1.20 10.28 12.08
N ASN A 21 -2.26 9.64 12.54
CA ASN A 21 -2.32 9.09 13.89
C ASN A 21 -1.26 8.00 14.10
N TRP A 22 -0.98 7.18 13.10
CA TRP A 22 0.09 6.18 13.15
C TRP A 22 1.46 6.83 13.28
N ILE A 23 1.78 7.82 12.43
CA ILE A 23 3.03 8.60 12.53
C ILE A 23 3.17 9.24 13.92
N ASP A 24 2.13 9.94 14.39
CA ASP A 24 2.17 10.69 15.64
C ASP A 24 2.39 9.79 16.88
N ASN A 25 1.98 8.52 16.81
CA ASN A 25 2.07 7.58 17.94
C ASN A 25 3.24 6.58 17.82
N ASP A 26 3.86 6.44 16.65
CA ASP A 26 5.03 5.58 16.44
C ASP A 26 6.30 6.44 16.28
N SER A 27 7.05 6.58 17.37
CA SER A 27 8.28 7.37 17.39
C SER A 27 9.38 6.77 16.52
N ILE A 28 9.41 5.45 16.34
CA ILE A 28 10.41 4.76 15.52
C ILE A 28 10.11 5.06 14.06
N LEU A 29 8.84 4.90 13.64
CA LEU A 29 8.37 5.30 12.31
C LEU A 29 8.73 6.75 12.01
N THR A 30 8.36 7.67 12.90
CA THR A 30 8.65 9.10 12.72
C THR A 30 10.14 9.34 12.51
N SER A 31 11.00 8.68 13.30
CA SER A 31 12.45 8.83 13.18
C SER A 31 12.97 8.32 11.84
N VAL A 32 12.49 7.16 11.38
CA VAL A 32 12.86 6.57 10.08
C VAL A 32 12.40 7.46 8.92
N LEU A 33 11.17 8.00 8.97
CA LEU A 33 10.67 8.90 7.94
C LEU A 33 11.47 10.20 7.86
N VAL A 34 11.82 10.79 9.01
CA VAL A 34 12.68 11.98 9.06
C VAL A 34 14.08 11.68 8.52
N GLU A 35 14.66 10.52 8.86
CA GLU A 35 15.96 10.11 8.32
C GLU A 35 15.92 10.04 6.79
N ILE A 36 14.93 9.35 6.22
CA ILE A 36 14.77 9.18 4.78
C ILE A 36 14.53 10.53 4.09
N GLN A 37 13.65 11.37 4.64
CA GLN A 37 13.35 12.68 4.07
C GLN A 37 14.58 13.61 4.01
N ASN A 38 15.51 13.45 4.96
CA ASN A 38 16.75 14.22 5.02
C ASN A 38 17.88 13.65 4.13
N MET A 39 17.67 12.50 3.47
CA MET A 39 18.64 11.96 2.51
C MET A 39 18.73 12.86 1.28
N ASN A 40 19.95 13.16 0.83
CA ASN A 40 20.21 13.93 -0.38
C ASN A 40 20.11 13.06 -1.64
N ILE A 41 18.93 12.47 -1.87
CA ILE A 41 18.60 11.57 -2.99
C ILE A 41 17.24 11.99 -3.59
N SER A 42 16.88 11.43 -4.74
CA SER A 42 15.59 11.73 -5.40
C SER A 42 14.38 11.24 -4.60
N ILE A 43 13.19 11.76 -4.90
CA ILE A 43 11.93 11.33 -4.24
C ILE A 43 11.69 9.84 -4.48
N GLU A 44 12.02 9.36 -5.68
CA GLU A 44 11.92 7.96 -6.07
C GLU A 44 12.87 7.09 -5.24
N GLU A 45 14.10 7.54 -5.02
CA GLU A 45 15.06 6.83 -4.16
C GLU A 45 14.66 6.91 -2.68
N GLN A 46 14.07 8.01 -2.22
CA GLN A 46 13.50 8.10 -0.86
C GLN A 46 12.34 7.13 -0.68
N ALA A 47 11.45 7.01 -1.67
CA ALA A 47 10.34 6.07 -1.64
C ALA A 47 10.82 4.62 -1.66
N GLU A 48 11.85 4.30 -2.45
CA GLU A 48 12.50 2.99 -2.46
C GLU A 48 13.13 2.68 -1.09
N ALA A 49 13.83 3.64 -0.49
CA ALA A 49 14.39 3.48 0.85
C ALA A 49 13.31 3.24 1.91
N ALA A 50 12.19 3.97 1.84
CA ALA A 50 11.03 3.77 2.72
C ALA A 50 10.41 2.39 2.51
N PHE A 51 10.24 1.96 1.27
CA PHE A 51 9.67 0.66 0.92
C PHE A 51 10.43 -0.48 1.61
N HIS A 52 11.76 -0.53 1.46
CA HIS A 52 12.56 -1.59 2.08
C HIS A 52 12.63 -1.46 3.60
N LYS A 53 12.96 -0.28 4.13
CA LYS A 53 13.15 -0.09 5.57
C LYS A 53 11.88 -0.37 6.36
N LEU A 54 10.73 0.09 5.87
CA LEU A 54 9.46 -0.10 6.57
C LEU A 54 8.98 -1.55 6.49
N CYS A 55 9.16 -2.23 5.36
CA CYS A 55 8.84 -3.66 5.26
C CYS A 55 9.68 -4.49 6.24
N GLU A 56 10.98 -4.21 6.35
CA GLU A 56 11.85 -4.90 7.31
C GLU A 56 11.48 -4.59 8.76
N MET A 57 11.25 -3.31 9.08
CA MET A 57 10.92 -2.84 10.42
C MET A 57 9.64 -3.45 10.97
N TYR A 58 8.61 -3.58 10.12
CA TYR A 58 7.31 -4.17 10.49
C TYR A 58 7.16 -5.64 10.11
N ARG A 59 8.22 -6.27 9.55
CA ARG A 59 8.21 -7.67 9.09
C ARG A 59 7.05 -7.97 8.13
N LEU A 60 6.82 -7.08 7.18
CA LEU A 60 5.74 -7.21 6.20
C LEU A 60 6.21 -7.95 4.95
N PRO A 61 5.32 -8.70 4.28
CA PRO A 61 5.63 -9.30 3.00
C PRO A 61 5.88 -8.21 1.96
N LYS A 62 7.15 -8.04 1.60
CA LYS A 62 7.57 -7.05 0.63
C LYS A 62 7.07 -7.39 -0.78
N MET A 63 7.27 -8.63 -1.19
CA MET A 63 6.80 -9.19 -2.44
C MET A 63 5.76 -10.29 -2.18
N PRO A 64 4.92 -10.65 -3.16
CA PRO A 64 3.93 -11.71 -3.00
C PRO A 64 4.54 -13.06 -2.60
N ALA A 65 5.73 -13.37 -3.12
CA ALA A 65 6.45 -14.59 -2.76
C ALA A 65 6.86 -14.65 -1.28
N ASN A 66 6.94 -13.50 -0.60
CA ASN A 66 7.31 -13.41 0.81
C ASN A 66 6.10 -13.60 1.76
N ILE A 67 4.87 -13.71 1.27
CA ILE A 67 3.66 -13.85 2.13
C ILE A 67 3.77 -15.06 3.05
N ASN A 68 4.30 -16.18 2.55
CA ASN A 68 4.43 -17.41 3.33
C ASN A 68 5.71 -17.47 4.19
N GLU A 69 6.58 -16.46 4.15
CA GLU A 69 7.85 -16.46 4.89
C GLU A 69 7.69 -15.94 6.32
N TYR A 70 6.58 -15.27 6.64
CA TYR A 70 6.41 -14.55 7.89
C TYR A 70 5.41 -15.18 8.88
N ASP A 71 4.48 -16.03 8.43
CA ASP A 71 3.62 -16.82 9.31
C ASP A 71 3.06 -18.07 8.58
N GLU A 72 3.49 -19.28 8.96
CA GLU A 72 2.89 -20.53 8.46
C GLU A 72 1.54 -20.84 9.16
N ASP A 73 1.25 -20.21 10.31
CA ASP A 73 0.12 -20.54 11.19
C ASP A 73 -1.09 -19.57 11.08
N GLU A 74 -0.96 -18.44 10.38
CA GLU A 74 -2.01 -17.40 10.24
C GLU A 74 -2.27 -16.96 8.78
N LEU A 75 -1.98 -17.80 7.78
CA LEU A 75 -2.31 -17.50 6.39
C LEU A 75 -3.83 -17.41 6.19
N GLU A 76 -4.36 -16.20 6.26
CA GLU A 76 -5.67 -15.88 5.73
C GLU A 76 -5.50 -15.71 4.21
N SER A 77 -6.43 -16.28 3.42
CA SER A 77 -6.41 -16.29 1.96
C SER A 77 -6.45 -14.90 1.31
N GLU A 78 -6.43 -13.83 2.10
CA GLU A 78 -6.57 -12.43 1.71
C GLU A 78 -5.28 -11.61 1.91
N ASP A 79 -4.18 -12.23 2.34
CA ASP A 79 -2.92 -11.53 2.57
C ASP A 79 -2.35 -10.95 1.25
N THR A 80 -1.93 -9.69 1.32
CA THR A 80 -1.34 -8.96 0.18
C THR A 80 0.04 -8.43 0.55
N SER A 81 0.94 -8.37 -0.43
CA SER A 81 2.25 -7.74 -0.24
C SER A 81 2.19 -6.24 -0.39
N VAL A 82 3.15 -5.53 0.22
CA VAL A 82 3.31 -4.07 0.05
C VAL A 82 3.50 -3.70 -1.42
N TYR A 83 4.17 -4.56 -2.20
CA TYR A 83 4.32 -4.40 -3.65
C TYR A 83 2.98 -4.40 -4.39
N GLN A 84 2.07 -5.32 -4.06
CA GLN A 84 0.74 -5.36 -4.70
C GLN A 84 -0.07 -4.11 -4.35
N GLU A 85 -0.14 -3.79 -3.05
CA GLU A 85 -0.90 -2.64 -2.56
C GLU A 85 -0.41 -1.32 -3.17
N LEU A 86 0.91 -1.13 -3.23
CA LEU A 86 1.52 0.03 -3.86
C LEU A 86 1.21 0.12 -5.36
N GLY A 87 1.21 -1.01 -6.07
CA GLY A 87 0.86 -1.05 -7.49
C GLY A 87 -0.56 -0.54 -7.75
N LEU A 88 -1.51 -0.98 -6.94
CA LEU A 88 -2.90 -0.53 -7.00
C LEU A 88 -3.04 0.95 -6.61
N LEU A 89 -2.38 1.40 -5.54
CA LEU A 89 -2.39 2.81 -5.13
C LEU A 89 -1.83 3.72 -6.22
N LYS A 90 -0.70 3.38 -6.83
CA LYS A 90 -0.11 4.17 -7.91
C LYS A 90 -1.02 4.24 -9.13
N PHE A 91 -1.81 3.21 -9.39
CA PHE A 91 -2.80 3.24 -10.45
C PHE A 91 -3.98 4.15 -10.09
N LEU A 92 -4.48 4.09 -8.85
CA LEU A 92 -5.60 4.90 -8.37
C LEU A 92 -5.22 6.37 -8.17
N GLU A 93 -4.00 6.67 -7.78
CA GLU A 93 -3.52 8.03 -7.46
C GLU A 93 -2.15 8.31 -8.11
N PRO A 94 -2.05 8.34 -9.46
CA PRO A 94 -0.76 8.39 -10.16
C PRO A 94 0.01 9.72 -10.01
N ASN A 95 -0.64 10.77 -9.50
CA ASN A 95 -0.04 12.10 -9.32
C ASN A 95 0.36 12.37 -7.86
N ASP A 96 0.08 11.45 -6.95
CA ASP A 96 0.40 11.61 -5.53
C ASP A 96 1.89 11.38 -5.26
N ASP A 97 2.36 11.90 -4.12
CA ASP A 97 3.75 11.73 -3.70
C ASP A 97 4.04 10.24 -3.44
N LEU A 98 5.01 9.68 -4.17
CA LEU A 98 5.35 8.26 -4.10
C LEU A 98 5.75 7.81 -2.68
N ARG A 99 6.37 8.69 -1.89
CA ARG A 99 6.73 8.37 -0.49
C ARG A 99 5.46 8.23 0.37
N GLY A 100 4.47 9.07 0.11
CA GLY A 100 3.14 8.98 0.70
C GLY A 100 2.42 7.68 0.32
N LEU A 101 2.45 7.33 -0.97
CA LEU A 101 1.84 6.07 -1.45
C LEU A 101 2.50 4.83 -0.84
N VAL A 102 3.84 4.83 -0.73
CA VAL A 102 4.57 3.75 -0.03
C VAL A 102 4.12 3.65 1.44
N LEU A 103 3.99 4.77 2.14
CA LEU A 103 3.56 4.77 3.53
C LEU A 103 2.13 4.22 3.69
N VAL A 104 1.22 4.59 2.79
CA VAL A 104 -0.16 4.06 2.77
C VAL A 104 -0.16 2.57 2.47
N ALA A 105 0.63 2.09 1.50
CA ALA A 105 0.74 0.67 1.18
C ALA A 105 1.20 -0.15 2.40
N VAL A 106 2.27 0.30 3.08
CA VAL A 106 2.78 -0.34 4.31
C VAL A 106 1.71 -0.33 5.40
N TYR A 107 1.02 0.79 5.60
CA TYR A 107 -0.05 0.88 6.58
C TYR A 107 -1.19 -0.10 6.28
N ASN A 108 -1.62 -0.17 5.03
CA ASN A 108 -2.71 -1.03 4.61
C ASN A 108 -2.34 -2.50 4.81
N THR A 109 -1.15 -2.92 4.36
CA THR A 109 -0.65 -4.29 4.58
C THR A 109 -0.54 -4.62 6.07
N LEU A 110 0.01 -3.72 6.90
CA LEU A 110 0.13 -3.91 8.35
C LEU A 110 -1.22 -4.08 9.05
N ASN A 111 -2.26 -3.41 8.56
CA ASN A 111 -3.59 -3.39 9.19
C ASN A 111 -4.61 -4.28 8.45
N LYS A 112 -4.17 -5.12 7.49
CA LYS A 112 -5.03 -5.97 6.65
C LYS A 112 -6.15 -5.17 5.97
N ILE A 113 -5.84 -3.97 5.48
CA ILE A 113 -6.75 -3.14 4.70
C ILE A 113 -6.47 -3.41 3.22
N THR A 114 -7.51 -3.72 2.46
CA THR A 114 -7.41 -4.03 1.03
C THR A 114 -8.00 -2.92 0.18
N ILE A 115 -7.40 -2.67 -0.99
CA ILE A 115 -7.96 -1.78 -2.00
C ILE A 115 -9.19 -2.42 -2.65
N ASN A 116 -10.22 -1.59 -2.86
CA ASN A 116 -11.41 -1.99 -3.58
C ASN A 116 -11.11 -2.22 -5.07
N LEU A 117 -11.07 -3.49 -5.49
CA LEU A 117 -10.77 -3.84 -6.88
C LEU A 117 -11.86 -3.39 -7.87
N ASP A 118 -13.12 -3.26 -7.45
CA ASP A 118 -14.17 -2.70 -8.33
C ASP A 118 -13.85 -1.27 -8.75
N GLU A 119 -13.22 -0.50 -7.85
CA GLU A 119 -12.76 0.85 -8.17
C GLU A 119 -11.60 0.85 -9.16
N VAL A 120 -10.65 -0.08 -8.97
CA VAL A 120 -9.53 -0.28 -9.88
C VAL A 120 -10.03 -0.64 -11.29
N TYR A 121 -10.92 -1.63 -11.41
CA TYR A 121 -11.49 -2.04 -12.70
C TYR A 121 -12.32 -0.94 -13.35
N ARG A 122 -13.16 -0.25 -12.56
CA ARG A 122 -13.96 0.88 -13.05
C ARG A 122 -13.08 2.01 -13.58
N LYS A 123 -11.98 2.33 -12.88
CA LYS A 123 -11.03 3.35 -13.32
C LYS A 123 -10.29 2.92 -14.59
N ALA A 124 -9.93 1.65 -14.70
CA ALA A 124 -9.29 1.08 -15.89
C ALA A 124 -10.23 1.00 -17.11
N GLY A 125 -11.55 0.97 -16.89
CA GLY A 125 -12.53 0.78 -17.96
C GLY A 125 -12.48 -0.62 -18.56
N VAL A 126 -12.11 -1.63 -17.76
CA VAL A 126 -11.99 -3.04 -18.19
C VAL A 126 -12.99 -3.93 -17.45
N SER A 127 -13.19 -5.15 -17.94
CA SER A 127 -14.00 -6.17 -17.27
C SER A 127 -13.42 -6.52 -15.90
N ILE A 128 -14.28 -6.78 -14.91
CA ILE A 128 -13.87 -7.34 -13.61
C ILE A 128 -13.17 -8.70 -13.73
N HIS A 129 -13.34 -9.38 -14.86
CA HIS A 129 -12.66 -10.63 -15.16
C HIS A 129 -11.23 -10.45 -15.67
N ALA A 130 -10.82 -9.22 -16.00
CA ALA A 130 -9.47 -8.95 -16.49
C ALA A 130 -8.44 -9.26 -15.39
N LEU A 131 -7.28 -9.77 -15.81
CA LEU A 131 -6.15 -10.00 -14.92
C LEU A 131 -5.45 -8.68 -14.63
N ILE A 132 -5.17 -8.42 -13.35
CA ILE A 132 -4.30 -7.34 -12.91
C ILE A 132 -2.88 -7.89 -12.89
N CYS A 133 -2.04 -7.36 -13.76
CA CYS A 133 -0.67 -7.80 -13.90
C CYS A 133 0.33 -6.74 -13.45
N TYR A 134 1.22 -7.13 -12.55
CA TYR A 134 2.18 -6.26 -11.89
C TYR A 134 3.55 -6.37 -12.55
N LYS A 135 4.18 -5.22 -12.80
CA LYS A 135 5.47 -5.10 -13.48
C LYS A 135 6.44 -4.22 -12.70
N GLY A 136 7.74 -4.43 -12.90
CA GLY A 136 8.80 -3.67 -12.26
C GLY A 136 9.18 -4.23 -10.90
N GLU A 137 10.06 -3.52 -10.19
CA GLU A 137 10.68 -3.99 -8.96
C GLU A 137 10.38 -3.04 -7.79
N ASN A 138 10.12 -3.61 -6.61
CA ASN A 138 9.97 -2.87 -5.35
C ASN A 138 9.01 -1.67 -5.46
N SER A 139 9.44 -0.46 -5.10
CA SER A 139 8.59 0.74 -5.16
C SER A 139 8.27 1.22 -6.58
N ARG A 140 8.97 0.67 -7.59
CA ARG A 140 8.78 0.98 -9.01
C ARG A 140 7.69 0.13 -9.66
N VAL A 141 6.95 -0.65 -8.87
CA VAL A 141 5.79 -1.42 -9.31
C VAL A 141 4.80 -0.56 -10.11
N ASN A 142 4.29 -1.09 -11.21
CA ASN A 142 3.13 -0.58 -11.92
C ASN A 142 2.21 -1.74 -12.28
N ILE A 143 0.93 -1.44 -12.54
CA ILE A 143 -0.03 -2.45 -12.99
C ILE A 143 -0.45 -2.22 -14.44
N SER A 144 -0.88 -3.30 -15.07
CA SER A 144 -1.54 -3.34 -16.37
C SER A 144 -2.66 -4.36 -16.31
N PHE A 145 -3.58 -4.30 -17.27
CA PHE A 145 -4.73 -5.18 -17.33
C PHE A 145 -4.64 -6.05 -18.58
N LEU A 146 -4.81 -7.36 -18.42
CA LEU A 146 -4.89 -8.31 -19.53
C LEU A 146 -6.29 -8.91 -19.62
N SER A 147 -6.79 -9.03 -20.84
CA SER A 147 -8.00 -9.80 -21.10
C SER A 147 -7.73 -11.32 -21.03
N ASP A 148 -8.78 -12.12 -20.82
CA ASP A 148 -8.68 -13.60 -20.78
C ASP A 148 -8.07 -14.21 -22.07
N SER A 149 -8.05 -13.47 -23.17
CA SER A 149 -7.48 -13.89 -24.46
C SER A 149 -6.00 -13.57 -24.63
N GLU A 150 -5.39 -12.79 -23.74
CA GLU A 150 -4.00 -12.35 -23.86
C GLU A 150 -3.05 -13.21 -23.03
N SER A 151 -1.96 -13.66 -23.64
CA SER A 151 -0.92 -14.41 -22.94
C SER A 151 -0.06 -13.46 -22.10
N TRP A 152 0.07 -13.77 -20.81
CA TRP A 152 0.92 -13.02 -19.90
C TRP A 152 2.43 -13.31 -20.06
N PHE A 153 2.81 -14.35 -20.80
CA PHE A 153 4.23 -14.73 -20.99
C PHE A 153 5.06 -13.64 -21.67
N ASP A 154 4.46 -12.81 -22.52
CA ASP A 154 5.14 -11.74 -23.25
C ASP A 154 4.98 -10.36 -22.58
N SER A 155 4.43 -10.32 -21.35
CA SER A 155 3.98 -9.07 -20.73
C SER A 155 4.98 -8.43 -19.78
N GLU A 156 6.17 -9.02 -19.57
CA GLU A 156 7.17 -8.57 -18.57
C GLU A 156 6.61 -8.48 -17.13
N CYS A 157 5.50 -9.17 -16.87
CA CYS A 157 4.87 -9.17 -15.55
C CYS A 157 5.58 -10.12 -14.60
N VAL A 158 5.77 -9.63 -13.37
CA VAL A 158 6.26 -10.44 -12.25
C VAL A 158 5.16 -11.38 -11.77
N MET A 159 3.91 -10.94 -11.82
CA MET A 159 2.73 -11.73 -11.47
C MET A 159 1.48 -11.19 -12.16
N CYS A 160 0.45 -12.03 -12.29
CA CYS A 160 -0.90 -11.63 -12.64
C CYS A 160 -1.90 -12.25 -11.66
N LEU A 161 -2.87 -11.48 -11.22
CA LEU A 161 -3.93 -11.90 -10.32
C LEU A 161 -5.30 -11.59 -10.93
N LYS A 162 -6.26 -12.45 -10.65
CA LYS A 162 -7.66 -12.17 -10.95
C LYS A 162 -8.25 -11.42 -9.75
N GLY A 163 -9.02 -10.36 -10.00
CA GLY A 163 -9.83 -9.77 -8.95
C GLY A 163 -10.96 -10.73 -8.58
N GLU A 164 -11.12 -10.95 -7.28
CA GLU A 164 -12.19 -11.78 -6.71
C GLU A 164 -13.49 -11.00 -6.57
#